data_AF-A0A9R1WZU8-F1
#
_entry.id   AF-A0A9R1WZU8-F1
#
_cell.length_a   1.000
_cell.length_b   1.000
_cell.length_c   1.000
_cell.angle_alpha   90.00
_cell.angle_beta   90.00
_cell.angle_gamma   90.00
#
_symmetry.space_group_name_H-M   'P 1'
#
loop_
_entity.id
_entity.type
_entity.pdbx_description
1 polymer ?
#
loop_
_entity_poly.entity_id
_entity_poly.type
_entity_poly.pdbx_seq_one_letter_code
_entity_poly.pdbx_strand_id
1 'polypeptide(L)'
;MTSCDVIGGCSSDYVALSVSIISFVSLFLRSTLPFIIHKVPRPKGSSFWLPTIQIIASFNLLLSLAMALNIVRFHRTHWWQSCYLWGVWIHVPLGFGLLLSCRLIQVTHLYSVFVKRRLFPIRSYISLPLALLPWICWAALLQIKQPLSNHCHMGIQWAIPHICLPVLYISALVAITAAIHHIEFKFDELKDLWRAILVTVFSISVWVVAYVLNETHEEIMWLQVTTRCVLLVVASILVVAFFSISFSQPLVSVMSLNKKDSFGVKSMGQALGIPDSGLLSQNDPTLDVDPNQPLDKLLLNKRFRLSFMEFADSCLAGESLHFYDEVQQLEKIPVNDPVKRIYMARHIIEKYINTGANMEVNISHRTRQEILTTLDIAHPDLFKNALNELLQLINMNLAKDYWSSMFFLKFKEEAAMRNVDHELEQVNGWDFSPRLSSVHCPDDPFYQDHMSRDPTTTHYH
;
A
#
# COMPACT_ATOMS: atom_id res chain seq x y z
N MET A 1 -24.91 2.80 -50.40
CA MET A 1 -25.02 3.03 -48.95
C MET A 1 -23.77 2.47 -48.31
N THR A 2 -22.89 3.33 -47.82
CA THR A 2 -21.70 2.87 -47.09
C THR A 2 -22.15 2.30 -45.76
N SER A 3 -21.82 1.03 -45.53
CA SER A 3 -22.22 0.31 -44.32
C SER A 3 -21.40 0.80 -43.11
N CYS A 4 -21.98 0.59 -41.94
CA CYS A 4 -21.49 1.09 -40.66
C CYS A 4 -20.14 0.47 -40.24
N ASP A 5 -19.88 -0.75 -40.70
CA ASP A 5 -18.60 -1.46 -40.58
C ASP A 5 -17.38 -0.68 -41.11
N VAL A 6 -17.52 0.02 -42.24
CA VAL A 6 -16.41 0.74 -42.88
C VAL A 6 -16.25 2.16 -42.32
N ILE A 7 -17.37 2.84 -42.06
CA ILE A 7 -17.37 4.26 -41.65
C ILE A 7 -17.35 4.44 -40.13
N GLY A 8 -17.75 3.42 -39.37
CA GLY A 8 -17.94 3.51 -37.93
C GLY A 8 -19.29 4.06 -37.51
N GLY A 9 -19.56 3.97 -36.21
CA GLY A 9 -20.78 4.49 -35.60
C GLY A 9 -21.89 3.45 -35.47
N CYS A 10 -21.53 2.19 -35.21
CA CYS A 10 -22.51 1.13 -35.00
C CYS A 10 -23.06 1.18 -33.58
N SER A 11 -24.23 0.58 -33.36
CA SER A 11 -24.81 0.55 -32.01
C SER A 11 -23.85 -0.05 -30.97
N SER A 12 -23.07 -1.06 -31.36
CA SER A 12 -22.01 -1.65 -30.52
C SER A 12 -20.86 -0.69 -30.22
N ASP A 13 -20.50 0.17 -31.18
CA ASP A 13 -19.42 1.14 -31.04
C ASP A 13 -19.77 2.20 -30.00
N TYR A 14 -21.02 2.68 -30.00
CA TYR A 14 -21.51 3.62 -29.00
C TYR A 14 -21.60 3.00 -27.60
N VAL A 15 -21.95 1.72 -27.50
CA VAL A 15 -21.93 0.98 -26.24
C VAL A 15 -20.49 0.88 -25.72
N ALA A 16 -19.55 0.47 -26.56
CA ALA A 16 -18.13 0.37 -26.19
C ALA A 16 -17.55 1.73 -25.78
N LEU A 17 -17.91 2.80 -26.50
CA LEU A 17 -17.52 4.17 -26.16
C LEU A 17 -18.10 4.61 -24.81
N SER A 18 -19.35 4.28 -24.53
CA SER A 18 -20.00 4.57 -23.24
C SER A 18 -19.29 3.85 -22.09
N VAL A 19 -18.96 2.57 -22.26
CA VAL A 19 -18.19 1.79 -21.28
C VAL A 19 -16.82 2.43 -21.04
N SER A 20 -16.14 2.87 -22.10
CA SER A 20 -14.84 3.56 -22.02
C SER A 20 -14.93 4.88 -21.23
N ILE A 21 -15.95 5.69 -21.50
CA ILE A 21 -16.20 6.95 -20.78
C ILE A 21 -16.49 6.68 -19.30
N ILE A 22 -17.39 5.74 -18.99
CA ILE A 22 -17.73 5.38 -17.60
C ILE A 22 -16.50 4.86 -16.87
N SER A 23 -15.68 4.05 -17.53
CA SER A 23 -14.43 3.53 -16.96
C SER A 23 -13.46 4.66 -16.64
N PHE A 24 -13.27 5.61 -17.57
CA PHE A 24 -12.41 6.77 -17.34
C PHE A 24 -12.92 7.70 -16.23
N VAL A 25 -14.22 7.97 -16.18
CA VAL A 25 -14.83 8.76 -15.10
C VAL A 25 -14.64 8.06 -13.75
N SER A 26 -14.87 6.75 -13.71
CA SER A 26 -14.67 5.94 -12.48
C SER A 26 -13.22 6.02 -11.98
N LEU A 27 -12.26 5.96 -12.89
CA LEU A 27 -10.83 6.12 -12.61
C LEU A 27 -10.49 7.50 -12.05
N PHE A 28 -10.97 8.54 -12.73
CA PHE A 28 -10.72 9.92 -12.33
C PHE A 28 -11.31 10.20 -10.95
N LEU A 29 -12.54 9.75 -10.71
CA LEU A 29 -13.21 9.89 -9.42
C LEU A 29 -12.44 9.14 -8.33
N ARG A 30 -12.05 7.89 -8.57
CA ARG A 30 -11.26 7.10 -7.61
C ARG A 30 -9.90 7.72 -7.32
N SER A 31 -9.26 8.37 -8.30
CA SER A 31 -8.01 9.08 -8.10
C SER A 31 -8.15 10.38 -7.29
N THR A 32 -9.26 11.09 -7.44
CA THR A 32 -9.44 12.45 -6.88
C THR A 32 -10.17 12.45 -5.54
N LEU A 33 -11.07 11.51 -5.31
CA LEU A 33 -11.83 11.34 -4.05
C LEU A 33 -10.96 11.39 -2.78
N PRO A 34 -9.79 10.71 -2.71
CA PRO A 34 -8.94 10.78 -1.53
C PRO A 34 -8.47 12.20 -1.22
N PHE A 35 -8.08 12.97 -2.24
CA PHE A 35 -7.60 14.34 -2.07
C PHE A 35 -8.72 15.31 -1.69
N ILE A 36 -9.93 15.10 -2.21
CA ILE A 36 -11.09 15.95 -1.93
C ILE A 36 -11.64 15.69 -0.52
N ILE A 37 -11.84 14.42 -0.15
CA ILE A 37 -12.51 14.04 1.11
C ILE A 37 -11.55 14.12 2.31
N HIS A 38 -10.28 13.73 2.12
CA HIS A 38 -9.37 13.58 3.25
C HIS A 38 -8.44 14.78 3.47
N LYS A 39 -8.59 15.87 2.69
CA LYS A 39 -7.70 17.06 2.72
C LYS A 39 -6.22 16.66 2.87
N VAL A 40 -5.83 15.63 2.13
CA VAL A 40 -4.52 14.99 2.31
C VAL A 40 -3.44 16.02 1.99
N PRO A 41 -2.46 16.25 2.90
CA PRO A 41 -1.30 17.08 2.56
C PRO A 41 -0.67 16.51 1.29
N ARG A 42 -0.52 17.35 0.26
CA ARG A 42 -0.01 16.92 -1.04
C ARG A 42 1.31 16.18 -0.81
N PRO A 43 1.44 14.90 -1.21
CA PRO A 43 2.69 14.17 -1.04
C PRO A 43 3.78 14.89 -1.85
N LYS A 44 4.68 15.58 -1.17
CA LYS A 44 5.84 16.23 -1.77
C LYS A 44 6.84 15.13 -2.13
N GLY A 45 6.69 14.51 -3.30
CA GLY A 45 7.60 13.44 -3.72
C GLY A 45 7.32 12.82 -5.08
N SER A 46 8.29 12.04 -5.55
CA SER A 46 8.27 11.29 -6.83
C SER A 46 7.13 10.26 -6.92
N SER A 47 6.56 9.85 -5.79
CA SER A 47 5.45 8.90 -5.70
C SER A 47 4.14 9.41 -6.33
N PHE A 48 3.89 10.73 -6.31
CA PHE A 48 2.68 11.34 -6.89
C PHE A 48 2.65 11.32 -8.42
N TRP A 49 3.81 11.33 -9.06
CA TRP A 49 3.92 11.47 -10.51
C TRP A 49 3.48 10.21 -11.26
N LEU A 50 3.74 9.02 -10.70
CA LEU A 50 3.42 7.76 -11.37
C LEU A 50 1.90 7.53 -11.56
N PRO A 51 1.03 7.71 -10.54
CA PRO A 51 -0.42 7.63 -10.74
C PRO A 51 -0.95 8.66 -11.73
N THR A 52 -0.41 9.89 -11.72
CA THR A 52 -0.82 10.94 -12.65
C THR A 52 -0.49 10.57 -14.10
N ILE A 53 0.73 10.08 -14.34
CA ILE A 53 1.16 9.59 -15.65
C ILE A 53 0.30 8.40 -16.10
N GLN A 54 -0.08 7.50 -15.17
CA GLN A 54 -0.97 6.39 -15.49
C GLN A 54 -2.36 6.86 -15.94
N ILE A 55 -2.93 7.91 -15.35
CA ILE A 55 -4.23 8.47 -15.80
C ILE A 55 -4.12 9.04 -17.21
N ILE A 56 -3.03 9.76 -17.50
CA ILE A 56 -2.77 10.29 -18.85
C ILE A 56 -2.62 9.15 -19.85
N ALA A 57 -1.85 8.11 -19.50
CA ALA A 57 -1.65 6.93 -20.33
C ALA A 57 -2.97 6.17 -20.58
N SER A 58 -3.81 6.07 -19.55
CA SER A 58 -5.15 5.47 -19.60
C SER A 58 -6.05 6.20 -20.59
N PHE A 59 -6.09 7.52 -20.50
CA PHE A 59 -6.84 8.36 -21.42
C PHE A 59 -6.35 8.19 -22.86
N ASN A 60 -5.03 8.24 -23.07
CA ASN A 60 -4.40 8.07 -24.38
C ASN A 60 -4.71 6.70 -24.99
N LEU A 61 -4.68 5.63 -24.20
CA LEU A 61 -4.99 4.28 -24.67
C LEU A 61 -6.45 4.17 -25.17
N LEU A 62 -7.41 4.65 -24.38
CA LEU A 62 -8.83 4.59 -24.73
C LEU A 62 -9.17 5.49 -25.92
N LEU A 63 -8.63 6.72 -25.93
CA LEU A 63 -8.84 7.66 -27.02
C LEU A 63 -8.19 7.17 -28.32
N SER A 64 -6.97 6.63 -28.25
CA SER A 64 -6.30 6.10 -29.45
C SER A 64 -7.03 4.92 -30.06
N LEU A 65 -7.58 4.00 -29.25
CA LEU A 65 -8.40 2.90 -29.77
C LEU A 65 -9.69 3.41 -30.43
N ALA A 66 -10.37 4.38 -29.81
CA ALA A 66 -11.57 4.97 -30.39
C ALA A 66 -11.30 5.64 -31.75
N MET A 67 -10.16 6.31 -31.88
CA MET A 67 -9.76 6.99 -33.11
C MET A 67 -9.21 6.04 -34.17
N ALA A 68 -8.38 5.05 -33.79
CA ALA A 68 -7.72 4.13 -34.73
C ALA A 68 -8.70 3.10 -35.32
N LEU A 69 -9.65 2.61 -34.52
CA LEU A 69 -10.64 1.61 -34.95
C LEU A 69 -11.86 2.21 -35.65
N ASN A 70 -11.87 3.53 -35.92
CA ASN A 70 -13.01 4.27 -36.47
C ASN A 70 -14.31 4.02 -35.69
N ILE A 71 -14.27 4.02 -34.35
CA ILE A 71 -15.48 3.81 -33.53
C ILE A 71 -16.43 5.00 -33.66
N VAL A 72 -15.88 6.20 -33.81
CA VAL A 72 -16.64 7.43 -34.07
C VAL A 72 -16.51 7.81 -35.53
N ARG A 73 -17.64 8.12 -36.16
CA ARG A 73 -17.74 8.57 -37.54
C ARG A 73 -17.05 9.92 -37.71
N PHE A 74 -15.82 9.91 -38.21
CA PHE A 74 -15.08 11.12 -38.57
C PHE A 74 -14.70 11.12 -40.05
N HIS A 75 -14.95 12.23 -40.74
CA HIS A 75 -14.40 12.43 -42.08
C HIS A 75 -12.91 12.73 -41.95
N ARG A 76 -12.05 11.88 -42.53
CA ARG A 76 -10.60 12.03 -42.47
C ARG A 76 -10.11 13.14 -43.42
N THR A 77 -10.02 14.37 -42.95
CA THR A 77 -9.57 15.55 -43.72
C THR A 77 -8.36 16.24 -43.10
N HIS A 78 -7.97 15.93 -41.86
CA HIS A 78 -6.91 16.64 -41.14
C HIS A 78 -5.75 15.72 -40.74
N TRP A 79 -4.54 16.29 -40.64
CA TRP A 79 -3.31 15.57 -40.25
C TRP A 79 -3.42 14.87 -38.88
N TRP A 80 -4.22 15.44 -37.98
CA TRP A 80 -4.54 14.88 -36.67
C TRP A 80 -5.40 13.61 -36.73
N GLN A 81 -5.83 13.14 -37.90
CA GLN A 81 -6.56 11.89 -38.09
C GLN A 81 -5.68 10.81 -38.75
N SER A 82 -4.36 10.99 -38.75
CA SER A 82 -3.42 10.01 -39.27
C SER A 82 -3.45 8.71 -38.45
N CYS A 83 -3.55 7.57 -39.15
CA CYS A 83 -3.42 6.24 -38.54
C CYS A 83 -2.11 6.08 -37.75
N TYR A 84 -1.01 6.69 -38.21
CA TYR A 84 0.27 6.61 -37.52
C TYR A 84 0.28 7.41 -36.22
N LEU A 85 -0.40 8.55 -36.18
CA LEU A 85 -0.48 9.35 -34.96
C LEU A 85 -1.24 8.57 -33.87
N TRP A 86 -2.44 8.08 -34.19
CA TRP A 86 -3.28 7.40 -33.19
C TRP A 86 -2.90 5.95 -32.97
N GLY A 87 -2.76 5.17 -34.04
CA GLY A 87 -2.50 3.72 -33.97
C GLY A 87 -1.06 3.34 -33.65
N VAL A 88 -0.08 4.22 -33.93
CA VAL A 88 1.34 3.95 -33.62
C VAL A 88 1.82 4.80 -32.45
N TRP A 89 1.80 6.13 -32.52
CA TRP A 89 2.41 6.97 -31.47
C TRP A 89 1.58 7.11 -30.19
N ILE A 90 0.27 7.33 -30.30
CA ILE A 90 -0.57 7.53 -29.11
C ILE A 90 -0.94 6.19 -28.50
N HIS A 91 -1.28 5.19 -29.32
CA HIS A 91 -1.65 3.86 -28.84
C HIS A 91 -0.48 3.13 -28.18
N VAL A 92 0.69 3.08 -28.85
CA VAL A 92 1.78 2.18 -28.46
C VAL A 92 2.65 2.78 -27.34
N PRO A 93 3.50 3.80 -27.55
CA PRO A 93 4.34 4.31 -26.46
C PRO A 93 3.58 5.15 -25.44
N LEU A 94 2.63 6.01 -25.84
CA LEU A 94 1.96 6.94 -24.92
C LEU A 94 0.73 6.37 -24.19
N GLY A 95 0.18 5.26 -24.70
CA GLY A 95 -0.95 4.56 -24.10
C GLY A 95 -0.49 3.29 -23.42
N PHE A 96 -0.47 2.20 -24.19
CA PHE A 96 -0.24 0.85 -23.67
C PHE A 96 1.16 0.67 -23.05
N GLY A 97 2.20 1.13 -23.74
CA GLY A 97 3.59 1.06 -23.31
C GLY A 97 3.87 1.90 -22.05
N LEU A 98 3.30 3.09 -21.96
CA LEU A 98 3.38 3.94 -20.76
C LEU A 98 2.69 3.30 -19.55
N LEU A 99 1.52 2.69 -19.75
CA LEU A 99 0.81 1.97 -18.68
C LEU A 99 1.61 0.77 -18.17
N LEU A 100 2.08 -0.10 -19.07
CA LEU A 100 2.87 -1.27 -18.70
C LEU A 100 4.22 -0.89 -18.08
N SER A 101 4.90 0.11 -18.61
CA SER A 101 6.18 0.58 -18.07
C SER A 101 6.02 1.16 -16.66
N CYS A 102 4.98 1.96 -16.42
CA CYS A 102 4.67 2.45 -15.07
C CYS A 102 4.44 1.28 -14.10
N ARG A 103 3.70 0.24 -14.52
CA ARG A 103 3.44 -0.93 -13.67
C ARG A 103 4.69 -1.75 -13.41
N LEU A 104 5.50 -1.98 -14.43
CA LEU A 104 6.74 -2.73 -14.29
C LEU A 104 7.65 -2.07 -13.26
N ILE A 105 7.77 -0.74 -13.29
CA ILE A 105 8.54 0.03 -12.31
C ILE A 105 7.94 -0.09 -10.91
N GLN A 106 6.62 0.01 -10.78
CA GLN A 106 5.95 -0.12 -9.48
C GLN A 106 6.17 -1.51 -8.85
N VAL A 107 6.03 -2.58 -9.63
CA VAL A 107 6.26 -3.96 -9.16
C VAL A 107 7.75 -4.20 -8.89
N THR A 108 8.66 -3.64 -9.68
CA THR A 108 10.10 -3.74 -9.43
C THR A 108 10.52 -2.98 -8.16
N HIS A 109 9.91 -1.82 -7.90
CA HIS A 109 10.09 -1.08 -6.65
C HIS A 109 9.58 -1.91 -5.45
N LEU A 110 8.45 -2.60 -5.63
CA LEU A 110 7.92 -3.50 -4.61
C LEU A 110 8.90 -4.64 -4.31
N TYR A 111 9.40 -5.29 -5.37
CA TYR A 111 10.38 -6.34 -5.27
C TYR A 111 11.67 -5.88 -4.57
N SER A 112 12.18 -4.69 -4.90
CA SER A 112 13.41 -4.20 -4.26
C SER A 112 13.21 -3.95 -2.76
N VAL A 113 12.07 -3.39 -2.38
CA VAL A 113 11.75 -3.10 -0.97
C VAL A 113 11.54 -4.39 -0.18
N PHE A 114 10.72 -5.32 -0.68
CA PHE A 114 10.29 -6.47 0.11
C PHE A 114 11.25 -7.65 0.00
N VAL A 115 11.79 -7.94 -1.19
CA VAL A 115 12.71 -9.06 -1.39
C VAL A 115 14.15 -8.63 -1.13
N LYS A 116 14.61 -7.55 -1.76
CA LYS A 116 16.01 -7.09 -1.62
C LYS A 116 16.25 -6.23 -0.37
N ARG A 117 15.21 -5.85 0.38
CA ARG A 117 15.28 -4.97 1.55
C ARG A 117 15.99 -3.64 1.26
N ARG A 118 15.89 -3.17 0.00
CA ARG A 118 16.59 -1.97 -0.47
C ARG A 118 15.62 -0.97 -1.08
N LEU A 119 15.86 0.30 -0.80
CA LEU A 119 15.26 1.38 -1.60
C LEU A 119 15.65 1.20 -3.07
N PHE A 120 14.68 1.41 -3.96
CA PHE A 120 14.91 1.26 -5.38
C PHE A 120 16.00 2.26 -5.82
N PRO A 121 17.13 1.79 -6.37
CA PRO A 121 18.34 2.60 -6.51
C PRO A 121 18.22 3.71 -7.56
N ILE A 122 17.23 3.61 -8.46
CA ILE A 122 17.06 4.50 -9.59
C ILE A 122 15.81 5.35 -9.38
N ARG A 123 15.95 6.68 -9.48
CA ARG A 123 14.79 7.58 -9.35
C ARG A 123 13.77 7.29 -10.46
N SER A 124 12.48 7.37 -10.15
CA SER A 124 11.38 7.02 -11.05
C SER A 124 11.41 7.77 -12.39
N TYR A 125 11.90 9.01 -12.41
CA TYR A 125 12.05 9.82 -13.63
C TYR A 125 13.15 9.33 -14.58
N ILE A 126 14.08 8.49 -14.12
CA ILE A 126 15.13 7.88 -14.96
C ILE A 126 14.68 6.49 -15.42
N SER A 127 14.06 5.71 -14.53
CA SER A 127 13.62 4.36 -14.85
C SER A 127 12.47 4.34 -15.87
N LEU A 128 11.57 5.34 -15.84
CA LEU A 128 10.42 5.38 -16.74
C LEU A 128 10.78 5.60 -18.20
N PRO A 129 11.60 6.62 -18.57
CA PRO A 129 12.09 6.75 -19.93
C PRO A 129 12.85 5.50 -20.41
N LEU A 130 13.67 4.90 -19.56
CA LEU A 130 14.43 3.69 -19.90
C LEU A 130 13.49 2.52 -20.23
N ALA A 131 12.43 2.31 -19.44
CA ALA A 131 11.42 1.28 -19.70
C ALA A 131 10.54 1.60 -20.93
N LEU A 132 10.45 2.87 -21.34
CA LEU A 132 9.71 3.29 -22.53
C LEU A 132 10.50 3.18 -23.84
N LEU A 133 11.83 3.17 -23.78
CA LEU A 133 12.68 3.14 -24.98
C LEU A 133 12.33 2.02 -25.98
N PRO A 134 12.08 0.76 -25.55
CA PRO A 134 11.69 -0.30 -26.50
C PRO A 134 10.41 0.03 -27.28
N TRP A 135 9.43 0.68 -26.63
CA TRP A 135 8.19 1.12 -27.25
C TRP A 135 8.39 2.24 -28.26
N ILE A 136 9.26 3.21 -27.94
CA ILE A 136 9.60 4.33 -28.83
C ILE A 136 10.39 3.83 -30.04
N CYS A 137 11.38 2.96 -29.83
CA CYS A 137 12.14 2.34 -30.92
C CYS A 137 11.22 1.55 -31.85
N TRP A 138 10.27 0.79 -31.29
CA TRP A 138 9.28 0.06 -32.09
C TRP A 138 8.41 1.02 -32.91
N ALA A 139 7.82 2.04 -32.29
CA ALA A 139 7.01 3.04 -32.99
C ALA A 139 7.76 3.75 -34.12
N ALA A 140 9.03 4.11 -33.90
CA ALA A 140 9.88 4.72 -34.92
C ALA A 140 10.13 3.78 -36.11
N LEU A 141 10.35 2.48 -35.84
CA LEU A 141 10.56 1.47 -36.88
C LEU A 141 9.30 1.33 -37.77
N LEU A 142 8.11 1.33 -37.15
CA LEU A 142 6.84 1.31 -37.88
C LEU A 142 6.62 2.57 -38.71
N GLN A 143 7.00 3.74 -38.19
CA GLN A 143 6.93 5.01 -38.91
C GLN A 143 7.84 5.02 -40.15
N ILE A 144 9.03 4.40 -40.08
CA ILE A 144 9.98 4.33 -41.19
C ILE A 144 9.52 3.35 -42.26
N LYS A 145 9.02 2.19 -41.84
CA LYS A 145 8.62 1.11 -42.77
C LYS A 145 7.24 1.29 -43.37
N GLN A 146 6.44 2.17 -42.77
CA GLN A 146 5.09 2.53 -43.17
C GLN A 146 4.19 1.34 -43.57
N PRO A 147 3.97 0.35 -42.70
CA PRO A 147 3.18 -0.84 -43.05
C PRO A 147 1.65 -0.67 -42.90
N LEU A 148 1.15 0.46 -42.39
CA LEU A 148 -0.29 0.65 -42.15
C LEU A 148 -1.06 0.97 -43.44
N SER A 149 -2.20 0.31 -43.61
CA SER A 149 -3.19 0.59 -44.66
C SER A 149 -4.04 1.84 -44.33
N ASN A 150 -4.84 2.28 -45.30
CA ASN A 150 -5.81 3.39 -45.11
C ASN A 150 -6.84 3.10 -44.00
N HIS A 151 -7.07 1.83 -43.67
CA HIS A 151 -7.97 1.41 -42.59
C HIS A 151 -7.25 1.22 -41.25
N CYS A 152 -5.98 1.65 -41.16
CA CYS A 152 -5.09 1.47 -40.01
C CYS A 152 -4.77 0.01 -39.67
N HIS A 153 -4.97 -0.90 -40.62
CA HIS A 153 -4.57 -2.30 -40.48
C HIS A 153 -3.09 -2.47 -40.76
N MET A 154 -2.47 -3.30 -39.95
CA MET A 154 -1.05 -3.54 -39.86
C MET A 154 -0.81 -5.04 -40.05
N GLY A 155 -0.72 -5.45 -41.32
CA GLY A 155 -0.82 -6.86 -41.73
C GLY A 155 0.06 -7.84 -40.93
N ILE A 156 -0.29 -9.13 -40.99
CA ILE A 156 0.15 -10.14 -40.00
C ILE A 156 1.65 -10.20 -39.70
N GLN A 157 2.51 -9.93 -40.68
CA GLN A 157 3.97 -9.89 -40.53
C GLN A 157 4.43 -8.86 -39.49
N TRP A 158 3.72 -7.74 -39.37
CA TRP A 158 4.00 -6.67 -38.41
C TRP A 158 3.20 -6.82 -37.10
N ALA A 159 2.06 -7.51 -37.15
CA ALA A 159 1.24 -7.81 -35.98
C ALA A 159 1.95 -8.71 -34.96
N ILE A 160 2.67 -9.75 -35.42
CA ILE A 160 3.40 -10.70 -34.55
C ILE A 160 4.41 -9.99 -33.64
N PRO A 161 5.39 -9.22 -34.17
CA PRO A 161 6.35 -8.52 -33.32
C PRO A 161 5.70 -7.41 -32.49
N HIS A 162 4.62 -6.79 -32.98
CA HIS A 162 3.82 -5.83 -32.20
C HIS A 162 3.19 -6.45 -30.95
N ILE A 163 2.74 -7.71 -31.01
CA ILE A 163 2.16 -8.44 -29.87
C ILE A 163 3.25 -8.96 -28.92
N CYS A 164 4.43 -9.32 -29.43
CA CYS A 164 5.52 -9.89 -28.63
C CYS A 164 5.98 -8.94 -27.49
N LEU A 165 6.08 -7.64 -27.77
CA LEU A 165 6.55 -6.65 -26.79
C LEU A 165 5.62 -6.53 -25.56
N PRO A 166 4.29 -6.38 -25.70
CA PRO A 166 3.32 -6.57 -24.62
C PRO A 166 3.52 -7.83 -23.78
N VAL A 167 3.65 -8.99 -24.44
CA VAL A 167 3.77 -10.30 -23.77
C VAL A 167 5.03 -10.37 -22.92
N LEU A 168 6.15 -9.81 -23.39
CA LEU A 168 7.40 -9.74 -22.62
C LEU A 168 7.27 -8.86 -21.36
N TYR A 169 6.57 -7.74 -21.42
CA TYR A 169 6.37 -6.88 -20.24
C TYR A 169 5.47 -7.56 -19.21
N ILE A 170 4.46 -8.30 -19.66
CA ILE A 170 3.54 -9.04 -18.78
C ILE A 170 4.25 -10.24 -18.15
N SER A 171 5.05 -10.98 -18.92
CA SER A 171 5.82 -12.10 -18.37
C SER A 171 6.81 -11.61 -17.30
N ALA A 172 7.44 -10.45 -17.51
CA ALA A 172 8.26 -9.80 -16.50
C ALA A 172 7.44 -9.41 -15.25
N LEU A 173 6.24 -8.82 -15.42
CA LEU A 173 5.34 -8.50 -14.31
C LEU A 173 4.94 -9.73 -13.49
N VAL A 174 4.58 -10.82 -14.17
CA VAL A 174 4.21 -12.10 -13.53
C VAL A 174 5.42 -12.70 -12.81
N ALA A 175 6.59 -12.74 -13.44
CA ALA A 175 7.80 -13.30 -12.85
C ALA A 175 8.25 -12.54 -11.60
N ILE A 176 8.25 -11.20 -11.64
CA ILE A 176 8.63 -10.39 -10.49
C ILE A 176 7.59 -10.55 -9.36
N THR A 177 6.30 -10.61 -9.69
CA THR A 177 5.27 -10.80 -8.66
C THR A 177 5.28 -12.21 -8.06
N ALA A 178 5.57 -13.23 -8.87
CA ALA A 178 5.78 -14.59 -8.38
C ALA A 178 6.96 -14.68 -7.41
N ALA A 179 8.05 -13.95 -7.68
CA ALA A 179 9.17 -13.87 -6.75
C ALA A 179 8.81 -13.23 -5.40
N ILE A 180 7.74 -12.42 -5.34
CA ILE A 180 7.22 -11.79 -4.11
C ILE A 180 6.25 -12.72 -3.36
N HIS A 181 5.72 -13.77 -3.99
CA HIS A 181 4.70 -14.66 -3.41
C HIS A 181 5.14 -15.35 -2.10
N HIS A 182 6.43 -15.60 -1.94
CA HIS A 182 6.97 -16.25 -0.73
C HIS A 182 6.96 -15.35 0.51
N ILE A 183 6.60 -14.09 0.38
CA ILE A 183 6.51 -13.15 1.49
C ILE A 183 5.09 -13.19 2.03
N GLU A 184 4.93 -13.66 3.27
CA GLU A 184 3.66 -13.60 3.99
C GLU A 184 3.32 -12.14 4.31
N PHE A 185 2.50 -11.51 3.45
CA PHE A 185 1.93 -10.21 3.77
C PHE A 185 0.79 -10.41 4.76
N LYS A 186 0.85 -9.70 5.90
CA LYS A 186 -0.21 -9.72 6.91
C LYS A 186 -1.53 -9.09 6.41
N PHE A 187 -1.47 -8.31 5.34
CA PHE A 187 -2.63 -7.67 4.71
C PHE A 187 -2.99 -8.37 3.41
N ASP A 188 -4.29 -8.41 3.06
CA ASP A 188 -4.82 -8.94 1.79
C ASP A 188 -4.27 -8.24 0.52
N GLU A 189 -3.32 -7.30 0.65
CA GLU A 189 -2.67 -6.56 -0.43
C GLU A 189 -2.03 -7.49 -1.48
N LEU A 190 -1.35 -8.57 -1.06
CA LEU A 190 -0.75 -9.53 -2.00
C LEU A 190 -1.82 -10.32 -2.77
N LYS A 191 -2.92 -10.67 -2.10
CA LYS A 191 -4.04 -11.40 -2.69
C LYS A 191 -4.78 -10.55 -3.71
N ASP A 192 -4.98 -9.27 -3.39
CA ASP A 192 -5.57 -8.30 -4.31
C ASP A 192 -4.64 -7.99 -5.49
N LEU A 193 -3.32 -7.91 -5.25
CA LEU A 193 -2.31 -7.79 -6.31
C LEU A 193 -2.36 -8.98 -7.27
N TRP A 194 -2.39 -10.21 -6.75
CA TRP A 194 -2.47 -11.43 -7.57
C TRP A 194 -3.77 -11.55 -8.35
N ARG A 195 -4.92 -11.27 -7.71
CA ARG A 195 -6.22 -11.24 -8.39
C ARG A 195 -6.22 -10.29 -9.57
N ALA A 196 -5.62 -9.13 -9.37
CA ALA A 196 -5.61 -8.12 -10.40
C ALA A 196 -4.60 -8.44 -11.52
N ILE A 197 -3.45 -9.06 -11.21
CA ILE A 197 -2.57 -9.63 -12.24
C ILE A 197 -3.28 -10.73 -13.06
N LEU A 198 -4.06 -11.57 -12.40
CA LEU A 198 -4.86 -12.57 -13.10
C LEU A 198 -5.85 -11.92 -14.07
N VAL A 199 -6.55 -10.87 -13.63
CA VAL A 199 -7.45 -10.08 -14.49
C VAL A 199 -6.70 -9.42 -15.65
N THR A 200 -5.50 -8.88 -15.44
CA THR A 200 -4.73 -8.24 -16.52
C THR A 200 -4.19 -9.26 -17.52
N VAL A 201 -3.67 -10.40 -17.07
CA VAL A 201 -3.23 -11.49 -17.97
C VAL A 201 -4.40 -11.97 -18.82
N PHE A 202 -5.55 -12.26 -18.20
CA PHE A 202 -6.75 -12.68 -18.93
C PHE A 202 -7.23 -11.61 -19.92
N SER A 203 -7.33 -10.36 -19.48
CA SER A 203 -7.75 -9.24 -20.31
C SER A 203 -6.84 -9.05 -21.51
N ILE A 204 -5.52 -9.18 -21.35
CA ILE A 204 -4.58 -9.02 -22.47
C ILE A 204 -4.64 -10.21 -23.42
N SER A 205 -4.81 -11.44 -22.92
CA SER A 205 -5.04 -12.60 -23.78
C SER A 205 -6.27 -12.41 -24.67
N VAL A 206 -7.39 -11.95 -24.11
CA VAL A 206 -8.60 -11.63 -24.88
C VAL A 206 -8.33 -10.50 -25.87
N TRP A 207 -7.61 -9.45 -25.47
CA TRP A 207 -7.25 -8.33 -26.34
C TRP A 207 -6.39 -8.77 -27.53
N VAL A 208 -5.38 -9.61 -27.31
CA VAL A 208 -4.50 -10.15 -28.37
C VAL A 208 -5.30 -10.97 -29.37
N VAL A 209 -6.18 -11.87 -28.88
CA VAL A 209 -7.04 -12.67 -29.75
C VAL A 209 -7.95 -11.77 -30.57
N ALA A 210 -8.65 -10.81 -29.94
CA ALA A 210 -9.52 -9.87 -30.64
C ALA A 210 -8.75 -9.01 -31.67
N TYR A 211 -7.51 -8.61 -31.35
CA TYR A 211 -6.65 -7.84 -32.26
C TYR A 211 -6.27 -8.66 -33.49
N VAL A 212 -5.82 -9.90 -33.29
CA VAL A 212 -5.45 -10.81 -34.40
C VAL A 212 -6.66 -11.13 -35.26
N LEU A 213 -7.84 -11.40 -34.67
CA LEU A 213 -9.06 -11.63 -35.44
C LEU A 213 -9.49 -10.39 -36.24
N ASN A 214 -9.36 -9.21 -35.64
CA ASN A 214 -9.65 -7.94 -36.32
C ASN A 214 -8.71 -7.70 -37.51
N GLU A 215 -7.46 -8.14 -37.41
CA GLU A 215 -6.42 -7.93 -38.42
C GLU A 215 -6.45 -8.98 -39.54
N THR A 216 -6.91 -10.20 -39.27
CA THR A 216 -6.90 -11.32 -40.23
C THR A 216 -8.17 -11.41 -41.07
N HIS A 217 -9.31 -11.03 -40.50
CA HIS A 217 -10.62 -11.24 -41.13
C HIS A 217 -11.31 -9.92 -41.47
N GLU A 218 -10.69 -9.14 -42.36
CA GLU A 218 -11.26 -7.90 -42.90
C GLU A 218 -12.54 -8.13 -43.73
N GLU A 219 -12.71 -9.34 -44.29
CA GLU A 219 -13.82 -9.67 -45.19
C GLU A 219 -15.15 -9.95 -44.46
N ILE A 220 -15.11 -10.21 -43.15
CA ILE A 220 -16.29 -10.62 -42.37
C ILE A 220 -16.79 -9.44 -41.53
N MET A 221 -17.81 -8.75 -42.04
CA MET A 221 -18.37 -7.52 -41.48
C MET A 221 -18.78 -7.64 -39.99
N TRP A 222 -19.55 -8.67 -39.63
CA TRP A 222 -20.00 -8.84 -38.24
C TRP A 222 -18.84 -9.14 -37.27
N LEU A 223 -17.84 -9.88 -37.75
CA LEU A 223 -16.66 -10.21 -36.96
C LEU A 223 -15.85 -8.96 -36.67
N GLN A 224 -15.64 -8.11 -37.68
CA GLN A 224 -14.89 -6.85 -37.55
C GLN A 224 -15.55 -5.86 -36.58
N VAL A 225 -16.88 -5.69 -36.65
CA VAL A 225 -17.62 -4.83 -35.71
C VAL A 225 -17.54 -5.39 -34.29
N THR A 226 -17.64 -6.71 -34.14
CA THR A 226 -17.56 -7.38 -32.84
C THR A 226 -16.16 -7.26 -32.23
N THR A 227 -15.10 -7.49 -33.01
CA THR A 227 -13.71 -7.42 -32.52
C THR A 227 -13.33 -6.00 -32.11
N ARG A 228 -13.75 -4.96 -32.85
CA ARG A 228 -13.52 -3.56 -32.49
C ARG A 228 -14.21 -3.19 -31.16
N CYS A 229 -15.45 -3.62 -30.98
CA CYS A 229 -16.18 -3.45 -29.73
C CYS A 229 -15.46 -4.14 -28.56
N VAL A 230 -15.08 -5.41 -28.74
CA VAL A 230 -14.34 -6.18 -27.73
C VAL A 230 -13.01 -5.52 -27.38
N LEU A 231 -12.24 -5.03 -28.36
CA LEU A 231 -10.96 -4.36 -28.11
C LEU A 231 -11.11 -3.14 -27.18
N LEU A 232 -12.11 -2.29 -27.42
CA LEU A 232 -12.32 -1.09 -26.58
C LEU A 232 -12.88 -1.45 -25.19
N VAL A 233 -13.80 -2.41 -25.10
CA VAL A 233 -14.35 -2.86 -23.80
C VAL A 233 -13.26 -3.51 -22.95
N VAL A 234 -12.47 -4.40 -23.54
CA VAL A 234 -11.37 -5.09 -22.85
C VAL A 234 -10.28 -4.08 -22.44
N ALA A 235 -9.96 -3.10 -23.29
CA ALA A 235 -9.06 -2.01 -22.89
C ALA A 235 -9.64 -1.21 -21.71
N SER A 236 -10.95 -0.96 -21.68
CA SER A 236 -11.61 -0.26 -20.56
C SER A 236 -11.48 -1.03 -19.25
N ILE A 237 -11.71 -2.35 -19.28
CA ILE A 237 -11.52 -3.24 -18.13
C ILE A 237 -10.05 -3.24 -17.70
N LEU A 238 -9.12 -3.34 -18.66
CA LEU A 238 -7.69 -3.33 -18.41
C LEU A 238 -7.27 -2.05 -17.68
N VAL A 239 -7.72 -0.88 -18.13
CA VAL A 239 -7.39 0.38 -17.50
C VAL A 239 -7.91 0.44 -16.05
N VAL A 240 -9.14 0.00 -15.81
CA VAL A 240 -9.73 -0.08 -14.44
C VAL A 240 -8.97 -1.07 -13.55
N ALA A 241 -8.61 -2.23 -14.08
CA ALA A 241 -7.83 -3.24 -13.37
C ALA A 241 -6.45 -2.70 -13.02
N PHE A 242 -5.74 -2.11 -13.99
CA PHE A 242 -4.44 -1.50 -13.77
C PHE A 242 -4.53 -0.45 -12.66
N PHE A 243 -5.47 0.49 -12.71
CA PHE A 243 -5.57 1.53 -11.67
C PHE A 243 -6.00 0.99 -10.30
N SER A 244 -6.85 -0.05 -10.25
CA SER A 244 -7.27 -0.68 -8.99
C SER A 244 -6.09 -1.30 -8.24
N ILE A 245 -4.99 -1.63 -8.94
CA ILE A 245 -3.73 -2.15 -8.39
C ILE A 245 -2.82 -1.03 -7.87
N SER A 246 -3.08 0.24 -8.20
CA SER A 246 -2.17 1.34 -7.82
C SER A 246 -2.21 1.57 -6.32
N PHE A 247 -1.19 1.03 -5.64
CA PHE A 247 -0.44 1.34 -4.39
C PHE A 247 -0.92 2.45 -3.43
N SER A 248 -2.15 2.91 -3.54
CA SER A 248 -2.79 3.86 -2.65
C SER A 248 -3.41 3.15 -1.45
N GLN A 249 -3.57 1.83 -1.46
CA GLN A 249 -4.06 1.10 -0.29
C GLN A 249 -3.14 1.17 0.95
N PRO A 250 -1.80 1.10 0.87
CA PRO A 250 -0.98 1.36 2.06
C PRO A 250 -1.12 2.80 2.53
N LEU A 251 -1.35 3.77 1.62
CA LEU A 251 -1.55 5.17 1.99
C LEU A 251 -2.93 5.41 2.61
N VAL A 252 -3.97 4.77 2.08
CA VAL A 252 -5.36 4.87 2.55
C VAL A 252 -5.55 4.04 3.83
N SER A 253 -4.86 2.92 4.00
CA SER A 253 -4.89 2.16 5.26
C SER A 253 -4.20 2.97 6.37
N VAL A 254 -3.01 3.53 6.10
CA VAL A 254 -2.30 4.45 7.01
C VAL A 254 -3.14 5.71 7.30
N MET A 255 -3.83 6.29 6.31
CA MET A 255 -4.70 7.45 6.52
C MET A 255 -6.05 7.12 7.18
N SER A 256 -6.59 5.92 6.97
CA SER A 256 -7.82 5.46 7.61
C SER A 256 -7.60 5.10 9.07
N LEU A 257 -6.42 4.58 9.42
CA LEU A 257 -5.94 4.45 10.80
C LEU A 257 -5.91 5.83 11.47
N ASN A 258 -5.31 6.83 10.82
CA ASN A 258 -5.23 8.18 11.38
C ASN A 258 -6.57 8.90 11.58
N LYS A 259 -7.65 8.50 10.87
CA LYS A 259 -8.95 9.20 10.97
C LYS A 259 -10.04 8.40 11.69
N LYS A 260 -9.93 7.07 11.77
CA LYS A 260 -10.93 6.23 12.46
C LYS A 260 -10.57 5.92 13.92
N ASP A 261 -9.31 6.12 14.32
CA ASP A 261 -8.82 5.80 15.66
C ASP A 261 -8.58 7.03 16.55
N SER A 262 -9.28 8.15 16.31
CA SER A 262 -9.28 9.28 17.28
C SER A 262 -10.04 8.95 18.57
N PHE A 263 -10.57 7.73 18.72
CA PHE A 263 -11.12 7.19 19.97
C PHE A 263 -10.68 5.72 20.13
N GLY A 264 -9.57 5.51 20.84
CA GLY A 264 -9.04 4.20 21.21
C GLY A 264 -7.66 3.94 20.59
N VAL A 265 -6.60 4.33 21.31
CA VAL A 265 -5.19 4.20 20.93
C VAL A 265 -4.86 2.77 20.47
N LYS A 266 -4.78 2.57 19.15
CA LYS A 266 -4.23 1.36 18.53
C LYS A 266 -2.89 1.72 17.91
N SER A 267 -1.78 1.40 18.57
CA SER A 267 -0.43 1.70 18.06
C SER A 267 -0.13 0.87 16.80
N MET A 268 0.78 1.34 15.94
CA MET A 268 1.22 0.58 14.76
C MET A 268 1.79 -0.79 15.16
N GLY A 269 2.41 -0.89 16.34
CA GLY A 269 2.87 -2.16 16.91
C GLY A 269 1.72 -3.14 17.16
N GLN A 270 0.61 -2.66 17.72
CA GLN A 270 -0.59 -3.47 17.93
C GLN A 270 -1.25 -3.90 16.60
N ALA A 271 -1.25 -3.04 15.58
CA ALA A 271 -1.71 -3.39 14.23
C ALA A 271 -0.83 -4.48 13.59
N LEU A 272 0.49 -4.41 13.79
CA LEU A 272 1.44 -5.44 13.39
C LEU A 272 1.34 -6.71 14.24
N GLY A 273 0.51 -6.73 15.28
CA GLY A 273 0.28 -7.89 16.14
C GLY A 273 1.45 -8.16 17.07
N ILE A 274 2.24 -7.11 17.36
CA ILE A 274 3.20 -7.14 18.45
C ILE A 274 2.35 -7.27 19.72
N PRO A 275 2.46 -8.37 20.47
CA PRO A 275 1.71 -8.51 21.71
C PRO A 275 2.13 -7.36 22.62
N ASP A 276 1.16 -6.55 23.04
CA ASP A 276 1.34 -5.78 24.25
C ASP A 276 1.63 -6.81 25.34
N SER A 277 2.81 -6.74 25.95
CA SER A 277 3.20 -7.59 27.08
C SER A 277 2.31 -7.35 28.33
N GLY A 278 1.12 -6.78 28.15
CA GLY A 278 0.26 -6.21 29.18
C GLY A 278 -0.88 -7.10 29.67
N LEU A 279 -1.09 -8.30 29.13
CA LEU A 279 -2.08 -9.23 29.72
C LEU A 279 -1.47 -10.20 30.75
N LEU A 280 -0.13 -10.23 30.90
CA LEU A 280 0.58 -11.13 31.81
C LEU A 280 1.82 -10.47 32.43
N SER A 281 1.65 -9.34 33.12
CA SER A 281 2.69 -8.88 34.06
C SER A 281 2.07 -8.28 35.31
N GLN A 282 1.56 -9.17 36.17
CA GLN A 282 1.29 -8.88 37.57
C GLN A 282 2.59 -8.78 38.40
N ASN A 283 3.75 -9.07 37.79
CA ASN A 283 5.05 -9.13 38.46
C ASN A 283 6.04 -8.11 37.85
N ASP A 284 5.68 -6.83 37.81
CA ASP A 284 6.70 -5.77 37.68
C ASP A 284 7.48 -5.70 39.01
N PRO A 285 8.82 -5.78 38.99
CA PRO A 285 9.61 -5.72 40.21
C PRO A 285 9.34 -4.39 40.95
N THR A 286 9.10 -4.53 42.24
CA THR A 286 8.87 -3.48 43.23
C THR A 286 9.87 -2.31 43.07
N LEU A 287 9.32 -1.19 42.61
CA LEU A 287 9.56 0.19 43.00
C LEU A 287 10.73 0.51 43.96
N ASP A 288 11.84 0.94 43.36
CA ASP A 288 12.50 2.19 43.74
C ASP A 288 13.13 2.80 42.48
N VAL A 289 12.48 3.82 41.91
CA VAL A 289 13.02 4.54 40.74
C VAL A 289 14.07 5.51 41.28
N ASP A 290 15.33 5.06 41.25
CA ASP A 290 16.47 5.90 41.63
C ASP A 290 16.70 6.99 40.56
N PRO A 291 16.52 8.28 40.88
CA PRO A 291 16.73 9.38 39.93
C PRO A 291 18.17 9.49 39.42
N ASN A 292 19.13 8.83 40.08
CA ASN A 292 20.53 8.80 39.66
C ASN A 292 20.81 7.72 38.61
N GLN A 293 19.85 6.85 38.30
CA GLN A 293 19.98 5.90 37.20
C GLN A 293 19.86 6.61 35.85
N PRO A 294 20.56 6.08 34.82
CA PRO A 294 20.50 6.69 33.51
C PRO A 294 19.08 6.54 32.93
N LEU A 295 18.62 7.59 32.25
CA LEU A 295 17.23 7.75 31.81
C LEU A 295 16.77 6.61 30.89
N ASP A 296 17.67 6.08 30.06
CA ASP A 296 17.43 4.93 29.18
C ASP A 296 16.94 3.70 29.95
N LYS A 297 17.52 3.42 31.12
CA LYS A 297 17.12 2.33 32.00
C LYS A 297 15.76 2.59 32.66
N LEU A 298 15.50 3.84 33.04
CA LEU A 298 14.23 4.24 33.66
C LEU A 298 13.06 4.17 32.67
N LEU A 299 13.29 4.53 31.41
CA LEU A 299 12.31 4.45 30.33
C LEU A 299 11.91 3.02 29.97
N LEU A 300 12.68 2.00 30.37
CA LEU A 300 12.26 0.60 30.25
C LEU A 300 11.07 0.27 31.16
N ASN A 301 10.91 0.97 32.28
CA ASN A 301 9.76 0.82 33.16
C ASN A 301 8.54 1.49 32.50
N LYS A 302 7.56 0.67 32.11
CA LYS A 302 6.35 1.12 31.41
C LYS A 302 5.58 2.19 32.19
N ARG A 303 5.45 2.05 33.52
CA ARG A 303 4.69 3.01 34.35
C ARG A 303 5.41 4.35 34.43
N PHE A 304 6.72 4.31 34.68
CA PHE A 304 7.54 5.52 34.67
C PHE A 304 7.46 6.23 33.32
N ARG A 305 7.61 5.47 32.23
CA ARG A 305 7.53 6.00 30.86
C ARG A 305 6.19 6.67 30.58
N LEU A 306 5.07 6.05 30.96
CA LEU A 306 3.74 6.64 30.77
C LEU A 306 3.57 7.96 31.55
N SER A 307 3.97 7.99 32.82
CA SER A 307 3.92 9.22 33.63
C SER A 307 4.81 10.32 33.05
N PHE A 308 6.02 9.97 32.61
CA PHE A 308 6.95 10.93 32.01
C PHE A 308 6.47 11.43 30.64
N MET A 309 5.78 10.58 29.88
CA MET A 309 5.16 10.90 28.60
C MET A 309 3.97 11.86 28.78
N GLU A 310 3.11 11.65 29.77
CA GLU A 310 2.04 12.59 30.13
C GLU A 310 2.60 13.97 30.51
N PHE A 311 3.70 14.00 31.27
CA PHE A 311 4.40 15.24 31.59
C PHE A 311 4.95 15.92 30.33
N ALA A 312 5.66 15.19 29.47
CA ALA A 312 6.24 15.78 28.26
C ALA A 312 5.17 16.28 27.28
N ASP A 313 4.04 15.57 27.17
CA ASP A 313 2.87 16.01 26.39
C ASP A 313 2.31 17.33 26.96
N SER A 314 2.27 17.48 28.29
CA SER A 314 1.86 18.74 28.94
C SER A 314 2.82 19.90 28.65
N CYS A 315 4.10 19.61 28.38
CA CYS A 315 5.12 20.57 27.98
C CYS A 315 5.20 20.79 26.46
N LEU A 316 4.32 20.18 25.66
CA LEU A 316 4.38 20.19 24.19
C LEU A 316 5.73 19.67 23.63
N ALA A 317 6.37 18.75 24.36
CA ALA A 317 7.65 18.14 24.02
C ALA A 317 7.58 16.59 24.01
N GLY A 318 6.37 16.05 23.91
CA GLY A 318 6.12 14.61 23.97
C GLY A 318 6.64 13.84 22.76
N GLU A 319 6.85 14.49 21.62
CA GLU A 319 7.26 13.84 20.36
C GLU A 319 8.50 12.97 20.51
N SER A 320 9.44 13.38 21.38
CA SER A 320 10.67 12.66 21.66
C SER A 320 10.45 11.34 22.41
N LEU A 321 9.46 11.30 23.33
CA LEU A 321 9.11 10.10 24.09
C LEU A 321 8.19 9.16 23.30
N HIS A 322 7.27 9.71 22.50
CA HIS A 322 6.45 8.93 21.56
C HIS A 322 7.34 8.24 20.50
N PHE A 323 8.36 8.95 19.98
CA PHE A 323 9.36 8.36 19.10
C PHE A 323 10.14 7.23 19.78
N TYR A 324 10.60 7.44 21.03
CA TYR A 324 11.32 6.42 21.80
C TYR A 324 10.48 5.14 21.96
N ASP A 325 9.20 5.26 22.33
CA ASP A 325 8.32 4.10 22.52
C ASP A 325 8.12 3.31 21.22
N GLU A 326 7.90 3.99 20.09
CA GLU A 326 7.73 3.33 18.79
C GLU A 326 9.01 2.65 18.29
N VAL A 327 10.19 3.26 18.50
CA VAL A 327 11.45 2.59 18.17
C VAL A 327 11.69 1.37 19.07
N GLN A 328 11.33 1.44 20.35
CA GLN A 328 11.39 0.27 21.24
C GLN A 328 10.42 -0.84 20.77
N GLN A 329 9.25 -0.48 20.25
CA GLN A 329 8.34 -1.44 19.64
C GLN A 329 8.94 -2.08 18.37
N LEU A 330 9.64 -1.30 17.54
CA LEU A 330 10.38 -1.82 16.37
C LEU A 330 11.48 -2.81 16.78
N GLU A 331 12.20 -2.56 17.88
CA GLU A 331 13.24 -3.46 18.40
C GLU A 331 12.68 -4.82 18.84
N LYS A 332 11.44 -4.86 19.33
CA LYS A 332 10.75 -6.12 19.68
C LYS A 332 10.43 -7.00 18.46
N ILE A 333 10.45 -6.44 17.25
CA ILE A 333 10.20 -7.21 16.02
C ILE A 333 11.45 -8.01 15.66
N PRO A 334 11.37 -9.34 15.55
CA PRO A 334 12.53 -10.18 15.28
C PRO A 334 13.20 -9.81 13.95
N VAL A 335 14.53 -9.87 13.91
CA VAL A 335 15.34 -9.55 12.71
C VAL A 335 14.97 -10.44 11.50
N ASN A 336 14.44 -11.63 11.77
CA ASN A 336 13.97 -12.58 10.77
C ASN A 336 12.64 -12.17 10.10
N ASP A 337 11.91 -11.18 10.64
CA ASP A 337 10.71 -10.61 10.04
C ASP A 337 10.98 -9.19 9.50
N PRO A 338 11.65 -9.06 8.35
CA PRO A 338 12.03 -7.76 7.78
C PRO A 338 10.82 -6.95 7.33
N VAL A 339 9.70 -7.61 7.02
CA VAL A 339 8.50 -6.95 6.47
C VAL A 339 7.87 -6.07 7.53
N LYS A 340 7.59 -6.62 8.72
CA LYS A 340 7.04 -5.85 9.83
C LYS A 340 7.99 -4.72 10.25
N ARG A 341 9.31 -4.97 10.24
CA ARG A 341 10.32 -3.95 10.53
C ARG A 341 10.26 -2.79 9.53
N ILE A 342 10.16 -3.08 8.22
CA ILE A 342 10.07 -2.04 7.18
C ILE A 342 8.80 -1.22 7.33
N TYR A 343 7.64 -1.84 7.60
CA TYR A 343 6.38 -1.10 7.80
C TYR A 343 6.47 -0.17 9.00
N MET A 344 6.98 -0.67 10.12
CA MET A 344 7.16 0.13 11.33
C MET A 344 8.18 1.26 11.13
N ALA A 345 9.34 0.96 10.53
CA ALA A 345 10.37 1.96 10.26
C ALA A 345 9.87 3.07 9.32
N ARG A 346 9.08 2.74 8.28
CA ARG A 346 8.45 3.76 7.42
C ARG A 346 7.46 4.63 8.18
N HIS A 347 6.63 4.02 9.02
CA HIS A 347 5.69 4.77 9.87
C HIS A 347 6.43 5.77 10.75
N ILE A 348 7.51 5.33 11.41
CA ILE A 348 8.35 6.17 12.24
C ILE A 348 9.00 7.31 11.42
N ILE A 349 9.53 7.00 10.23
CA ILE A 349 10.14 8.02 9.36
C ILE A 349 9.12 9.09 8.95
N GLU A 350 7.92 8.69 8.55
CA GLU A 350 6.87 9.61 8.10
C GLU A 350 6.32 10.49 9.23
N LYS A 351 6.17 9.93 10.43
CA LYS A 351 5.58 10.60 11.59
C LYS A 351 6.57 11.49 12.35
N TYR A 352 7.85 11.09 12.43
CA TYR A 352 8.84 11.77 13.28
C TYR A 352 10.06 12.35 12.53
N ILE A 353 10.51 11.73 11.43
CA ILE A 353 11.81 12.07 10.81
C ILE A 353 11.68 13.03 9.61
N ASN A 354 10.57 13.00 8.88
CA ASN A 354 10.38 13.90 7.74
C ASN A 354 10.24 15.36 8.19
N THR A 355 10.80 16.29 7.41
CA THR A 355 10.67 17.72 7.68
C THR A 355 9.23 18.18 7.47
N GLY A 356 8.65 18.86 8.47
CA GLY A 356 7.24 19.22 8.52
C GLY A 356 6.31 18.07 8.87
N ALA A 357 6.81 16.98 9.46
CA ALA A 357 5.97 15.95 10.05
C ALA A 357 5.19 16.49 11.26
N ASN A 358 4.06 15.85 11.58
CA ASN A 358 3.19 16.28 12.67
C ASN A 358 3.85 16.16 14.05
N MET A 359 4.75 15.20 14.22
CA MET A 359 5.52 14.98 15.45
C MET A 359 7.02 14.98 15.13
N GLU A 360 7.45 15.94 14.32
CA GLU A 360 8.85 16.06 13.91
C GLU A 360 9.79 16.17 15.12
N VAL A 361 10.70 15.22 15.26
CA VAL A 361 11.68 15.21 16.36
C VAL A 361 12.85 16.14 16.08
N ASN A 362 13.36 16.76 17.14
CA ASN A 362 14.50 17.65 17.08
C ASN A 362 15.82 16.87 17.04
N ILE A 363 16.21 16.43 15.84
CA ILE A 363 17.49 15.75 15.58
C ILE A 363 18.34 16.54 14.58
N SER A 364 19.65 16.30 14.62
CA SER A 364 20.60 16.94 13.72
C SER A 364 20.30 16.63 12.26
N HIS A 365 20.59 17.59 11.38
CA HIS A 365 20.41 17.41 9.93
C HIS A 365 21.22 16.21 9.41
N ARG A 366 22.41 15.96 9.97
CA ARG A 366 23.26 14.83 9.60
C ARG A 366 22.55 13.50 9.88
N THR A 367 22.08 13.30 11.11
CA THR A 367 21.40 12.05 11.52
C THR A 367 20.12 11.83 10.75
N ARG A 368 19.36 12.90 10.49
CA ARG A 368 18.18 12.83 9.61
C ARG A 368 18.54 12.36 8.20
N GLN A 369 19.59 12.94 7.62
CA GLN A 369 20.02 12.55 6.28
C GLN A 369 20.56 11.13 6.22
N GLU A 370 21.28 10.67 7.25
CA GLU A 370 21.73 9.28 7.37
C GLU A 370 20.55 8.31 7.34
N ILE A 371 19.46 8.59 8.07
CA ILE A 371 18.23 7.78 8.06
C ILE A 371 17.56 7.82 6.68
N LEU A 372 17.39 9.02 6.10
CA LEU A 372 16.66 9.19 4.84
C LEU A 372 17.42 8.68 3.60
N THR A 373 18.75 8.59 3.67
CA THR A 373 19.60 8.10 2.56
C THR A 373 20.01 6.64 2.72
N THR A 374 19.72 6.02 3.86
CA THR A 374 20.06 4.62 4.11
C THR A 374 19.37 3.70 3.11
N LEU A 375 20.14 2.77 2.55
CA LEU A 375 19.63 1.80 1.59
C LEU A 375 18.82 0.68 2.26
N ASP A 376 19.13 0.33 3.51
CA ASP A 376 18.49 -0.76 4.28
C ASP A 376 17.60 -0.22 5.42
N ILE A 377 16.29 -0.16 5.16
CA ILE A 377 15.29 0.32 6.12
C ILE A 377 15.00 -0.73 7.21
N ALA A 378 15.36 -2.00 6.99
CA ALA A 378 15.12 -3.06 7.97
C ALA A 378 16.24 -3.15 9.03
N HIS A 379 17.32 -2.37 8.86
CA HIS A 379 18.51 -2.45 9.70
C HIS A 379 18.17 -2.25 11.19
N PRO A 380 18.72 -3.10 12.10
CA PRO A 380 18.44 -3.02 13.53
C PRO A 380 18.78 -1.65 14.13
N ASP A 381 19.95 -1.10 13.79
CA ASP A 381 20.43 0.18 14.34
C ASP A 381 19.97 1.43 13.55
N LEU A 382 18.94 1.34 12.69
CA LEU A 382 18.53 2.44 11.81
C LEU A 382 18.29 3.77 12.57
N PHE A 383 17.68 3.71 13.75
CA PHE A 383 17.31 4.89 14.55
C PHE A 383 18.23 5.16 15.73
N LYS A 384 19.32 4.39 15.89
CA LYS A 384 20.17 4.43 17.09
C LYS A 384 20.81 5.80 17.33
N ASN A 385 21.34 6.42 16.28
CA ASN A 385 21.95 7.75 16.37
C ASN A 385 20.90 8.81 16.75
N ALA A 386 19.71 8.73 16.16
CA ALA A 386 18.60 9.64 16.48
C ALA A 386 18.12 9.47 17.93
N LEU A 387 17.98 8.24 18.40
CA LEU A 387 17.64 7.95 19.80
C LEU A 387 18.68 8.51 20.77
N ASN A 388 19.97 8.36 20.46
CA ASN A 388 21.03 8.88 21.33
C ASN A 388 20.99 10.41 21.43
N GLU A 389 20.80 11.11 20.31
CA GLU A 389 20.63 12.58 20.31
C GLU A 389 19.39 13.00 21.11
N LEU A 390 18.27 12.31 20.93
CA LEU A 390 17.02 12.62 21.63
C LEU A 390 17.10 12.32 23.12
N LEU A 391 17.70 11.20 23.53
CA LEU A 391 17.87 10.88 24.95
C LEU A 391 18.73 11.92 25.65
N GLN A 392 19.76 12.46 24.98
CA GLN A 392 20.54 13.58 25.50
C GLN A 392 19.67 14.84 25.67
N LEU A 393 18.86 15.18 24.66
CA LEU A 393 17.96 16.33 24.71
C LEU A 393 16.89 16.19 25.82
N ILE A 394 16.26 15.03 25.93
CA ILE A 394 15.26 14.75 26.98
C ILE A 394 15.92 14.87 28.36
N ASN A 395 17.11 14.31 28.53
CA ASN A 395 17.81 14.35 29.82
C ASN A 395 18.21 15.79 30.21
N MET A 396 18.67 16.59 29.25
CA MET A 396 19.05 17.98 29.49
C MET A 396 17.84 18.90 29.75
N ASN A 397 16.73 18.70 29.02
CA ASN A 397 15.63 19.66 28.99
C ASN A 397 14.41 19.25 29.82
N LEU A 398 14.10 17.95 29.95
CA LEU A 398 12.85 17.47 30.54
C LEU A 398 13.06 16.72 31.85
N ALA A 399 14.14 15.95 31.99
CA ALA A 399 14.33 15.07 33.14
C ALA A 399 14.34 15.85 34.46
N LYS A 400 15.10 16.95 34.53
CA LYS A 400 15.19 17.78 35.74
C LYS A 400 13.83 18.34 36.17
N ASP A 401 13.06 18.82 35.21
CA ASP A 401 11.76 19.44 35.47
C ASP A 401 10.74 18.38 35.91
N TYR A 402 10.79 17.19 35.31
CA TYR A 402 9.94 16.07 35.69
C TYR A 402 10.13 15.66 37.15
N TRP A 403 11.37 15.57 37.65
CA TRP A 403 11.64 15.21 39.04
C TRP A 403 10.97 16.14 40.06
N SER A 404 10.76 17.40 39.67
CA SER A 404 10.08 18.41 40.49
C SER A 404 8.59 18.58 40.16
N SER A 405 8.09 17.86 39.16
CA SER A 405 6.72 17.99 38.66
C SER A 405 5.69 17.27 39.53
N MET A 406 4.44 17.74 39.43
CA MET A 406 3.30 17.06 40.05
C MET A 406 3.09 15.63 39.51
N PHE A 407 3.49 15.38 38.26
CA PHE A 407 3.39 14.06 37.64
C PHE A 407 4.27 13.03 38.35
N PHE A 408 5.53 13.40 38.65
CA PHE A 408 6.42 12.50 39.38
C PHE A 408 5.97 12.27 40.82
N LEU A 409 5.47 13.30 41.51
CA LEU A 409 4.90 13.16 42.85
C LEU A 409 3.72 12.19 42.85
N LYS A 410 2.79 12.36 41.90
CA LYS A 410 1.64 11.47 41.71
C LYS A 410 2.08 10.04 41.41
N PHE A 411 3.04 9.85 40.51
CA PHE A 411 3.60 8.53 40.20
C PHE A 411 4.18 7.84 41.44
N LYS A 412 4.92 8.58 42.28
CA LYS A 412 5.49 8.07 43.53
C LYS A 412 4.41 7.72 44.56
N GLU A 413 3.35 8.52 44.64
CA GLU A 413 2.22 8.28 45.55
C GLU A 413 1.40 7.04 45.13
N GLU A 414 1.08 6.91 43.84
CA GLU A 414 0.40 5.72 43.27
C GLU A 414 1.22 4.44 43.47
N ALA A 415 2.54 4.55 43.37
CA ALA A 415 3.47 3.49 43.67
C ALA A 415 3.46 3.08 45.16
N ALA A 416 3.48 4.06 46.06
CA ALA A 416 3.45 3.82 47.50
C ALA A 416 2.12 3.18 47.95
N MET A 417 0.98 3.65 47.43
CA MET A 417 -0.33 3.07 47.75
C MET A 417 -0.45 1.60 47.33
N ARG A 418 0.11 1.22 46.17
CA ARG A 418 0.07 -0.19 45.72
C ARG A 418 0.97 -1.12 46.53
N ASN A 419 2.10 -0.62 47.04
CA ASN A 419 2.93 -1.40 47.96
C ASN A 419 2.17 -1.66 49.26
N VAL A 420 1.41 -0.68 49.76
CA VAL A 420 0.55 -0.83 50.94
C VAL A 420 -0.60 -1.82 50.68
N ASP A 421 -1.26 -1.76 49.52
CA ASP A 421 -2.30 -2.74 49.16
C ASP A 421 -1.75 -4.17 49.05
N HIS A 422 -0.56 -4.35 48.45
CA HIS A 422 0.08 -5.66 48.38
C HIS A 422 0.55 -6.16 49.76
N GLU A 423 1.05 -5.29 50.63
CA GLU A 423 1.36 -5.65 52.02
C GLU A 423 0.09 -5.99 52.81
N LEU A 424 -1.04 -5.29 52.59
CA LEU A 424 -2.31 -5.56 53.24
C LEU A 424 -2.94 -6.88 52.75
N GLU A 425 -2.83 -7.20 51.46
CA GLU A 425 -3.19 -8.53 50.91
C GLU A 425 -2.28 -9.64 51.45
N GLN A 426 -0.99 -9.36 51.64
CA GLN A 426 -0.03 -10.33 52.16
C GLN A 426 -0.18 -10.55 53.68
N VAL A 427 -0.55 -9.52 54.45
CA VAL A 427 -0.86 -9.58 55.88
C VAL A 427 -2.22 -10.24 56.15
N ASN A 428 -3.20 -10.07 55.27
CA ASN A 428 -4.50 -10.76 55.36
C ASN A 428 -4.49 -12.18 54.76
N GLY A 429 -3.36 -12.64 54.22
CA GLY A 429 -3.22 -13.92 53.50
C GLY A 429 -2.90 -15.16 54.35
N TRP A 430 -2.84 -15.05 55.69
CA TRP A 430 -2.36 -16.14 56.57
C TRP A 430 -3.34 -16.56 57.68
N ASP A 431 -4.65 -16.55 57.42
CA ASP A 431 -5.62 -17.22 58.31
C ASP A 431 -6.83 -17.79 57.55
N PHE A 432 -6.59 -18.79 56.69
CA PHE A 432 -7.68 -19.66 56.24
C PHE A 432 -7.23 -21.13 56.26
N SER A 433 -7.46 -21.78 57.41
CA SER A 433 -7.61 -23.24 57.47
C SER A 433 -9.01 -23.63 56.94
N PRO A 434 -9.14 -24.71 56.16
CA PRO A 434 -10.38 -25.02 55.45
C PRO A 434 -11.37 -25.67 56.43
N ARG A 435 -12.46 -24.96 56.75
CA ARG A 435 -13.64 -25.62 57.32
C ARG A 435 -14.59 -25.99 56.19
N LEU A 436 -14.69 -27.29 55.93
CA LEU A 436 -15.82 -27.89 55.24
C LEU A 436 -17.13 -27.31 55.80
N SER A 437 -17.93 -26.68 54.94
CA SER A 437 -19.37 -26.74 55.07
C SER A 437 -19.98 -26.80 53.68
N SER A 438 -20.45 -28.00 53.35
CA SER A 438 -21.30 -28.29 52.22
C SER A 438 -22.66 -27.63 52.43
N VAL A 439 -23.02 -26.67 51.61
CA VAL A 439 -24.44 -26.42 51.30
C VAL A 439 -24.55 -26.27 49.80
N HIS A 440 -25.10 -27.32 49.21
CA HIS A 440 -25.52 -27.37 47.82
C HIS A 440 -26.87 -26.68 47.72
N CYS A 441 -26.97 -25.64 46.88
CA CYS A 441 -28.22 -25.29 46.22
C CYS A 441 -27.87 -24.75 44.82
N PRO A 442 -28.33 -25.43 43.76
CA PRO A 442 -28.18 -24.97 42.40
C PRO A 442 -29.25 -23.92 42.11
N ASP A 443 -28.96 -22.97 41.21
CA ASP A 443 -29.86 -22.24 40.32
C ASP A 443 -29.33 -20.82 40.10
N ASP A 444 -28.51 -20.63 39.06
CA ASP A 444 -28.85 -19.65 38.02
C ASP A 444 -27.96 -19.90 36.77
N PRO A 445 -28.53 -19.81 35.56
CA PRO A 445 -28.01 -20.36 34.32
C PRO A 445 -27.07 -19.37 33.63
N PHE A 446 -26.48 -19.82 32.52
CA PHE A 446 -25.54 -19.09 31.65
C PHE A 446 -24.06 -19.27 31.96
N TYR A 447 -23.68 -20.53 32.22
CA TYR A 447 -22.48 -21.14 31.64
C TYR A 447 -22.94 -22.47 31.03
N GLN A 448 -22.83 -22.70 29.72
CA GLN A 448 -21.57 -23.14 29.11
C GLN A 448 -21.73 -23.46 27.62
N ASP A 449 -20.62 -23.22 26.96
CA ASP A 449 -20.20 -23.47 25.58
C ASP A 449 -20.86 -24.56 24.74
N HIS A 450 -20.86 -24.26 23.44
CA HIS A 450 -20.88 -25.16 22.29
C HIS A 450 -20.40 -26.58 22.58
N MET A 451 -21.15 -27.59 22.09
CA MET A 451 -20.58 -28.80 21.49
C MET A 451 -21.61 -29.59 20.65
N SER A 452 -21.14 -29.98 19.46
CA SER A 452 -21.40 -31.21 18.71
C SER A 452 -22.83 -31.72 18.47
N ARG A 453 -23.15 -31.78 17.18
CA ARG A 453 -24.17 -32.59 16.51
C ARG A 453 -23.74 -34.07 16.55
N ASP A 454 -24.63 -34.97 16.95
CA ASP A 454 -24.48 -36.42 16.76
C ASP A 454 -25.79 -37.03 16.20
N PRO A 455 -25.72 -38.16 15.46
CA PRO A 455 -26.82 -38.71 14.69
C PRO A 455 -27.66 -39.71 15.49
N THR A 456 -28.96 -39.72 15.18
CA THR A 456 -29.94 -40.70 15.66
C THR A 456 -29.73 -42.07 15.03
N THR A 457 -29.50 -43.07 15.87
CA THR A 457 -29.79 -44.49 15.57
C THR A 457 -31.18 -44.83 16.10
N THR A 458 -32.03 -45.38 15.23
CA THR A 458 -33.28 -46.03 15.65
C THR A 458 -33.29 -47.42 15.05
N HIS A 459 -33.28 -48.44 15.91
CA HIS A 459 -33.63 -49.81 15.57
C HIS A 459 -35.15 -49.93 15.43
N TYR A 460 -35.64 -50.61 14.40
CA TYR A 460 -36.74 -51.59 14.45
C TYR A 460 -36.77 -52.43 13.17
N HIS A 461 -36.69 -53.76 13.36
CA HIS A 461 -36.95 -54.91 12.47
C HIS A 461 -36.22 -55.08 11.13
#